data_AF-A0A366HZ58-F1
#
_entry.id   AF-A0A366HZ58-F1
#
_cell.length_a   1.000
_cell.length_b   1.000
_cell.length_c   1.000
_cell.angle_alpha   90.00
_cell.angle_beta   90.00
_cell.angle_gamma   90.00
#
_symmetry.space_group_name_H-M   'P 1'
#
loop_
_entity.id
_entity.type
_entity.pdbx_description
1 polymer ?
#
loop_
_entity_poly.entity_id
_entity_poly.type
_entity_poly.pdbx_seq_one_letter_code
_entity_poly.pdbx_strand_id
1 'polypeptide(L)' 'MKKSTVLLTAVLVALVAGCDNKQPVQMPEVNAANCAPDRIQKIEDRPTREQFAGACSRRSVIAPTENPKNWLEVKP' A
#
# COMPACT_ATOMS: atom_id res chain seq x y z
N MET A 1 -9.43 -32.05 -29.56
CA MET A 1 -8.77 -30.72 -29.47
C MET A 1 -9.68 -29.63 -28.91
N LYS A 2 -10.94 -29.45 -29.38
CA LYS A 2 -11.86 -28.39 -28.89
C LYS A 2 -12.10 -28.37 -27.36
N LYS A 3 -12.12 -29.53 -26.70
CA LYS A 3 -12.42 -29.65 -25.26
C LYS A 3 -11.30 -29.09 -24.35
N SER A 4 -10.04 -29.33 -24.73
CA SER A 4 -8.87 -28.84 -23.98
C SER A 4 -8.73 -27.32 -24.07
N THR A 5 -9.04 -26.74 -25.23
CA THR A 5 -8.93 -25.29 -25.43
C THR A 5 -9.91 -24.53 -24.53
N VAL A 6 -11.15 -25.04 -24.37
CA VAL A 6 -12.17 -24.42 -23.51
C VAL A 6 -11.76 -24.45 -22.03
N LEU A 7 -11.19 -25.57 -21.57
CA LEU A 7 -10.69 -25.68 -20.19
C LEU A 7 -9.51 -24.73 -19.93
N LEU A 8 -8.59 -24.62 -20.88
CA LEU A 8 -7.44 -23.73 -20.77
C LEU A 8 -7.86 -22.26 -20.71
N THR A 9 -8.83 -21.87 -21.54
CA THR A 9 -9.38 -20.49 -21.53
C THR A 9 -10.15 -20.19 -20.25
N ALA A 10 -10.87 -21.16 -19.68
CA ALA A 10 -11.59 -20.97 -18.42
C ALA A 10 -10.62 -20.77 -17.24
N VAL A 11 -9.53 -21.53 -17.20
CA VAL A 11 -8.48 -21.38 -16.18
C VAL A 11 -7.78 -20.03 -16.31
N LEU A 12 -7.45 -19.60 -17.54
CA LEU A 12 -6.84 -18.28 -17.76
C LEU A 12 -7.75 -17.15 -17.29
N VAL A 13 -9.05 -17.18 -17.62
CA VAL A 13 -10.01 -16.15 -17.18
C VAL A 13 -10.16 -16.13 -15.66
N ALA A 14 -10.20 -17.29 -14.99
CA ALA A 14 -10.23 -17.37 -13.54
C ALA A 14 -8.97 -16.82 -12.86
N LEU A 15 -7.80 -16.98 -13.50
CA LEU A 15 -6.52 -16.43 -13.02
C LEU A 15 -6.48 -14.91 -13.15
N VAL A 16 -7.07 -14.32 -14.20
CA VAL A 16 -7.12 -12.85 -14.37
C VAL A 16 -8.25 -12.18 -13.59
N ALA A 17 -9.27 -12.93 -13.15
CA ALA A 17 -10.35 -12.40 -12.30
C ALA A 17 -9.85 -11.97 -10.90
N GLY A 18 -8.64 -12.37 -10.50
CA GLY A 18 -7.95 -11.86 -9.31
C GLY A 18 -7.30 -10.48 -9.51
N CYS A 19 -7.16 -9.99 -10.74
CA CYS A 19 -6.81 -8.60 -11.00
C CYS A 19 -8.07 -7.77 -10.74
N ASP A 20 -8.18 -7.26 -9.52
CA ASP A 20 -9.21 -6.31 -9.12
C ASP A 20 -9.08 -5.07 -10.02
N ASN A 21 -9.91 -5.03 -11.08
CA ASN A 21 -9.99 -3.93 -12.03
C ASN A 21 -10.91 -2.82 -11.50
N LYS A 22 -11.00 -2.62 -10.17
CA LYS A 22 -11.67 -1.42 -9.68
C LYS A 22 -10.85 -0.21 -10.10
N GLN A 23 -11.57 0.74 -10.66
CA GLN A 23 -11.05 2.06 -10.91
C GLN A 23 -10.47 2.60 -9.59
N PRO A 24 -9.19 3.01 -9.56
CA PRO A 24 -8.57 3.43 -8.31
C PRO A 24 -9.40 4.57 -7.71
N VAL A 25 -9.88 4.34 -6.48
CA VAL A 25 -10.45 5.43 -5.69
C VAL A 25 -9.35 6.47 -5.55
N GLN A 26 -9.69 7.75 -5.77
CA GLN A 26 -8.70 8.80 -5.75
C GLN A 26 -8.03 8.84 -4.38
N MET A 27 -6.77 8.44 -4.34
CA MET A 27 -6.00 8.35 -3.11
C MET A 27 -5.84 9.76 -2.53
N PRO A 28 -6.06 9.96 -1.22
CA PRO A 28 -5.89 11.27 -0.60
C PRO A 28 -4.45 11.78 -0.72
N GLU A 29 -4.26 13.09 -0.59
CA GLU A 29 -2.93 13.68 -0.51
C GLU A 29 -2.20 13.23 0.77
N VAL A 30 -0.93 12.84 0.64
CA VAL A 30 -0.10 12.40 1.76
C VAL A 30 0.46 13.62 2.51
N ASN A 31 -0.25 14.06 3.55
CA ASN A 31 0.15 15.19 4.39
C ASN A 31 -0.11 14.91 5.89
N ALA A 32 0.30 15.83 6.77
CA ALA A 32 0.18 15.61 8.23
C ALA A 32 -1.27 15.39 8.69
N ALA A 33 -2.22 16.14 8.12
CA ALA A 33 -3.62 16.05 8.51
C ALA A 33 -4.25 14.72 8.05
N ASN A 34 -3.95 14.28 6.83
CA ASN A 34 -4.53 13.06 6.26
C ASN A 34 -3.86 11.78 6.77
N CYS A 35 -2.60 11.86 7.22
CA CYS A 35 -1.90 10.72 7.84
C CYS A 35 -2.31 10.44 9.30
N ALA A 36 -3.31 11.15 9.83
CA ALA A 36 -3.87 10.85 11.14
C ALA A 36 -4.58 9.47 11.11
N PRO A 37 -4.41 8.62 12.14
CA PRO A 37 -5.01 7.28 12.17
C PRO A 37 -6.52 7.26 11.96
N ASP A 38 -7.26 8.25 12.45
CA ASP A 38 -8.72 8.35 12.28
C ASP A 38 -9.12 8.65 10.84
N ARG A 39 -8.25 9.32 10.06
CA ARG A 39 -8.46 9.63 8.63
C ARG A 39 -8.16 8.41 7.77
N ILE A 40 -7.08 7.71 8.07
CA ILE A 40 -6.70 6.46 7.37
C ILE A 40 -7.80 5.40 7.53
N GLN A 41 -8.37 5.26 8.72
CA GLN A 41 -9.44 4.29 9.00
C GLN A 41 -10.74 4.56 8.22
N LYS A 42 -10.99 5.81 7.80
CA LYS A 42 -12.16 6.18 7.00
C LYS A 42 -12.02 5.82 5.51
N ILE A 43 -10.85 5.38 5.06
CA ILE A 43 -10.66 4.90 3.68
C ILE A 43 -11.28 3.51 3.58
N GLU A 44 -12.42 3.39 2.93
CA GLU A 44 -13.17 2.13 2.84
C GLU A 44 -12.44 1.09 1.97
N ASP A 45 -11.95 1.53 0.82
CA ASP A 45 -11.21 0.67 -0.11
C ASP A 45 -9.91 0.19 0.52
N ARG A 46 -9.84 -1.12 0.79
CA ARG A 46 -8.70 -1.72 1.49
C ARG A 46 -7.37 -1.55 0.73
N PRO A 47 -7.27 -1.84 -0.58
CA PRO A 47 -6.05 -1.59 -1.34
C PRO A 47 -5.56 -0.14 -1.22
N THR A 48 -6.47 0.82 -1.40
CA THR A 48 -6.15 2.25 -1.25
C THR A 48 -5.71 2.59 0.16
N ARG A 49 -6.36 2.05 1.19
CA ARG A 49 -6.00 2.27 2.60
C ARG A 49 -4.61 1.74 2.92
N GLU A 50 -4.28 0.55 2.44
CA GLU A 50 -2.96 -0.07 2.65
C GLU A 50 -1.85 0.72 1.95
N GLN A 51 -2.08 1.11 0.69
CA GLN A 51 -1.14 1.93 -0.07
C GLN A 51 -0.93 3.30 0.58
N PHE A 52 -2.02 3.96 0.99
CA PHE A 52 -1.97 5.27 1.63
C PHE A 52 -1.30 5.22 3.00
N ALA A 53 -1.62 4.23 3.85
CA ALA A 53 -0.99 4.04 5.14
C ALA A 53 0.53 3.76 5.01
N GLY A 54 0.91 2.95 4.02
CA GLY A 54 2.32 2.70 3.71
C GLY A 54 3.07 3.97 3.28
N ALA A 55 2.43 4.84 2.50
CA ALA A 55 3.00 6.14 2.14
C ALA A 55 3.15 7.07 3.36
N CYS A 56 2.13 7.15 4.21
CA CYS A 56 2.18 7.91 5.46
C CYS A 56 3.28 7.43 6.42
N SER A 57 3.51 6.12 6.55
CA SER A 57 4.57 5.57 7.39
C SER A 57 5.98 5.95 6.92
N ARG A 58 6.17 6.19 5.62
CA ARG A 58 7.47 6.58 5.03
C ARG A 58 7.70 8.09 5.07
N ARG A 59 6.69 8.88 5.44
CA ARG A 59 6.82 10.32 5.61
C ARG A 59 7.68 10.60 6.84
N SER A 60 8.96 10.88 6.62
CA SER A 60 9.84 11.35 7.68
C SER A 60 9.33 12.69 8.22
N VAL A 61 8.70 12.63 9.39
CA VAL A 61 8.42 13.79 10.25
C VAL A 61 9.48 13.94 11.35
N ILE A 62 10.47 13.04 11.38
CA ILE A 62 11.57 13.08 12.32
C ILE A 62 12.51 14.18 11.86
N ALA A 63 12.55 15.28 12.62
CA ALA A 63 13.58 16.28 12.44
C ALA A 63 14.96 15.63 12.66
N PRO A 64 15.99 16.03 11.89
CA PRO A 64 17.35 15.60 12.19
C PRO A 64 17.68 15.89 13.65
N THR A 65 18.22 14.91 14.36
CA THR A 65 18.78 15.16 15.70
C THR A 65 20.02 16.03 15.57
N GLU A 66 20.19 17.01 16.46
CA GLU A 66 21.35 17.90 16.46
C GLU A 66 22.67 17.14 16.71
N ASN A 67 22.61 16.07 17.51
CA ASN A 67 23.75 15.23 17.85
C ASN A 67 23.44 13.76 17.52
N PRO A 68 23.53 13.34 16.24
CA PRO A 68 23.31 11.94 15.87
C PRO A 68 24.41 11.07 16.46
N LYS A 69 24.03 10.07 17.26
CA LYS A 69 24.99 9.08 17.76
C LYS A 69 25.35 8.08 16.68
N ASN A 70 26.63 7.81 16.54
CA ASN A 70 27.12 6.71 15.73
C ASN A 70 26.88 5.39 16.47
N TRP A 71 26.13 4.47 15.84
CA TRP A 71 25.82 3.17 16.43
C TRP A 71 27.04 2.31 16.74
N LEU A 72 28.17 2.55 16.07
CA LEU A 72 29.44 1.86 16.32
C LEU A 72 30.15 2.35 17.59
N GLU A 73 29.77 3.52 18.10
CA GLU A 73 30.38 4.17 19.27
C GLU A 73 29.55 3.94 20.54
N VAL A 74 28.30 3.48 20.42
CA VAL A 74 27.44 3.13 21.55
C VAL A 74 27.73 1.68 21.96
N LYS A 75 28.61 1.46 22.93
CA LYS A 75 28.73 0.14 23.59
C LYS A 75 27.45 -0.15 24.38
N PRO A 76 26.97 -1.42 24.40
CA PRO A 76 25.85 -1.84 25.24
C PRO A 76 26.17 -1.70 26.74
#